data_AF-A0A1B6IUM5-F1
#
_entry.id   AF-A0A1B6IUM5-F1
#
_cell.length_a   1.000
_cell.length_b   1.000
_cell.length_c   1.000
_cell.angle_alpha   90.00
_cell.angle_beta   90.00
_cell.angle_gamma   90.00
#
_symmetry.space_group_name_H-M   'P 1'
#
loop_
_entity.id
_entity.type
_entity.pdbx_description
1 polymer ?
#
loop_
_entity_poly.entity_id
_entity_poly.type
_entity_poly.pdbx_seq_one_letter_code
_entity_poly.pdbx_strand_id
1 'polypeptide(L)'
;LHSKTWQEECLSLTLEEIVHIRSVLTKAELESLPVEGHVKEDAEKRKVCFLCMKTRFSIFGPWGQICKLCKRTVCNKCYSKMRIPTEHFSHVPVVALSPGLLSPDTDDTFPRALYNRLVVPERQAIGS
;
A
#
# COMPACT_ATOMS: atom_id res chain seq x y z
N LEU A 1 13.17 20.68 7.62
CA LEU A 1 13.84 19.41 7.97
C LEU A 1 12.85 18.25 8.14
N HIS A 2 11.81 18.39 8.98
CA HIS A 2 10.83 17.32 9.27
C HIS A 2 10.26 16.62 8.02
N SER A 3 9.88 17.36 6.97
CA SER A 3 9.30 16.76 5.75
C SER A 3 10.26 15.84 4.96
N LYS A 4 11.58 16.06 5.05
CA LYS A 4 12.56 15.22 4.31
C LYS A 4 12.76 13.88 5.01
N THR A 5 12.85 13.89 6.34
CA THR A 5 12.96 12.68 7.16
C THR A 5 11.73 11.77 7.01
N TRP A 6 10.51 12.33 6.96
CA TRP A 6 9.30 11.53 6.71
C TRP A 6 9.30 10.83 5.35
N GLN A 7 9.79 11.52 4.31
CA GLN A 7 9.89 10.93 2.98
C GLN A 7 10.88 9.77 2.96
N GLU A 8 12.05 9.93 3.59
CA GLU A 8 13.07 8.88 3.70
C GLU A 8 12.55 7.65 4.46
N GLU A 9 11.84 7.86 5.57
CA GLU A 9 11.24 6.79 6.36
C GLU A 9 10.14 6.05 5.57
N CYS A 10 9.25 6.76 4.87
CA CYS A 10 8.25 6.13 4.00
C CYS A 10 8.86 5.33 2.85
N LEU A 11 9.98 5.81 2.29
CA LEU A 11 10.71 5.14 1.20
C LEU A 11 11.46 3.88 1.67
N SER A 12 11.74 3.78 2.98
CA SER A 12 12.36 2.61 3.60
C SER A 12 11.39 1.45 3.85
N LEU A 13 10.08 1.71 3.79
CA LEU A 13 9.05 0.68 3.96
C LEU A 13 9.06 -0.28 2.77
N THR A 14 8.88 -1.56 3.09
CA THR A 14 8.62 -2.61 2.11
C THR A 14 7.20 -2.52 1.59
N LEU A 15 6.95 -3.16 0.44
CA LEU A 15 5.61 -3.21 -0.13
C LEU A 15 4.61 -3.93 0.79
N GLU A 16 5.06 -4.97 1.49
CA GLU A 16 4.26 -5.69 2.48
C GLU A 16 3.84 -4.79 3.63
N GLU A 17 4.78 -4.03 4.22
CA GLU A 17 4.50 -3.11 5.31
C GLU A 17 3.51 -2.03 4.89
N ILE A 18 3.65 -1.47 3.69
CA ILE A 18 2.71 -0.48 3.15
C ILE A 18 1.31 -1.08 3.00
N VAL A 19 1.21 -2.30 2.47
CA VAL A 19 -0.07 -3.01 2.34
C VAL A 19 -0.67 -3.26 3.73
N HIS A 20 0.13 -3.66 4.71
CA HIS A 20 -0.30 -3.89 6.08
C HIS A 20 -0.83 -2.59 6.71
N ILE A 21 -0.01 -1.54 6.73
CA ILE A 21 -0.36 -0.22 7.28
C ILE A 21 -1.65 0.29 6.62
N ARG A 22 -1.72 0.27 5.29
CA ARG A 22 -2.91 0.74 4.57
C ARG A 22 -4.13 -0.08 4.93
N SER A 23 -4.02 -1.41 5.03
CA SER A 23 -5.13 -2.29 5.40
C SER A 23 -5.64 -2.01 6.82
N VAL A 24 -4.75 -1.79 7.78
CA VAL A 24 -5.10 -1.46 9.17
C VAL A 24 -5.81 -0.11 9.25
N LEU A 25 -5.26 0.93 8.62
CA LEU A 25 -5.90 2.26 8.56
C LEU A 25 -7.28 2.19 7.90
N THR A 26 -7.38 1.47 6.79
CA THR A 26 -8.65 1.28 6.06
C THR A 26 -9.69 0.53 6.91
N LYS A 27 -9.24 -0.39 7.78
CA LYS A 27 -10.14 -1.08 8.71
C LYS A 27 -10.67 -0.11 9.78
N ALA A 28 -9.81 0.73 10.35
CA ALA A 28 -10.26 1.76 11.28
C ALA A 28 -11.23 2.76 10.62
N GLU A 29 -10.96 3.18 9.38
CA GLU A 29 -11.89 4.01 8.58
C GLU A 29 -13.25 3.34 8.36
N LEU A 30 -13.28 2.01 8.16
CA LEU A 30 -14.53 1.26 8.03
C LEU A 30 -15.30 1.22 9.35
N GLU A 31 -14.60 0.97 10.46
CA GLU A 31 -15.19 0.86 11.78
C GLU A 31 -15.78 2.19 12.26
N SER A 32 -15.20 3.31 11.84
CA SER A 32 -15.64 4.67 12.14
C SER A 32 -16.76 5.20 11.24
N LEU A 33 -17.19 4.44 10.22
CA LEU A 33 -18.33 4.84 9.40
C LEU A 33 -19.61 4.96 10.25
N PRO A 34 -20.49 5.93 9.92
CA PRO A 34 -21.78 6.05 10.58
C PRO A 34 -22.59 4.75 10.40
N VAL A 35 -23.24 4.34 11.49
CA VAL A 35 -24.12 3.16 11.48
C VAL A 35 -25.45 3.51 10.80
N GLU A 36 -25.81 4.78 10.79
CA GLU A 36 -27.00 5.32 10.16
C GLU A 36 -26.97 5.12 8.64
N GLY A 37 -28.11 4.72 8.06
CA GLY A 37 -28.28 4.62 6.61
C GLY A 37 -27.60 3.42 5.95
N HIS A 38 -27.26 2.37 6.70
CA HIS A 38 -26.69 1.10 6.21
C HIS A 38 -25.35 1.22 5.46
N VAL A 39 -24.70 2.38 5.45
CA VAL A 39 -23.46 2.59 4.68
C VAL A 39 -22.33 1.71 5.21
N LYS A 40 -22.18 1.61 6.53
CA LYS A 40 -21.22 0.71 7.17
C LYS A 40 -21.48 -0.75 6.81
N GLU A 41 -22.73 -1.20 6.95
CA GLU A 41 -23.14 -2.57 6.63
C GLU A 41 -22.92 -2.91 5.15
N ASP A 42 -23.26 -2.00 4.24
CA ASP A 42 -23.04 -2.17 2.81
C ASP A 42 -21.55 -2.21 2.45
N ALA A 43 -20.72 -1.43 3.15
CA ALA A 43 -19.27 -1.46 2.97
C ALA A 43 -18.65 -2.77 3.51
N GLU A 44 -19.09 -3.24 4.68
CA GLU A 44 -18.67 -4.51 5.28
C GLU A 44 -19.08 -5.71 4.40
N LYS A 45 -20.32 -5.71 3.91
CA LYS A 45 -20.87 -6.73 3.01
C LYS A 45 -20.40 -6.59 1.56
N ARG A 46 -19.50 -5.65 1.28
CA ARG A 46 -18.91 -5.41 -0.05
C ARG A 46 -19.97 -5.11 -1.13
N LYS A 47 -21.08 -4.48 -0.74
CA LYS A 47 -22.18 -4.05 -1.62
C LYS A 47 -22.00 -2.64 -2.17
N VAL A 48 -21.06 -1.87 -1.63
CA VAL A 48 -20.73 -0.52 -2.12
C VAL A 48 -19.22 -0.34 -2.24
N CYS A 49 -18.78 0.51 -3.17
CA CYS A 49 -17.38 0.86 -3.32
C CYS A 49 -16.87 1.60 -2.08
N PHE A 50 -15.85 1.06 -1.43
CA PHE A 50 -15.29 1.63 -0.21
C PHE A 50 -14.74 3.06 -0.38
N LEU A 51 -14.15 3.39 -1.53
CA LEU A 51 -13.52 4.71 -1.71
C LEU A 51 -14.53 5.82 -2.01
N CYS A 52 -15.54 5.56 -2.86
CA CYS A 52 -16.49 6.61 -3.25
C CYS A 52 -17.81 6.56 -2.49
N MET A 53 -18.17 5.44 -1.86
CA MET A 53 -19.46 5.15 -1.23
C MET A 53 -20.70 5.38 -2.12
N LYS A 54 -20.50 5.60 -3.42
CA LYS A 54 -21.55 5.94 -4.40
C LYS A 54 -21.92 4.76 -5.29
N THR A 55 -20.91 3.98 -5.70
CA THR A 55 -21.14 2.84 -6.62
C THR A 55 -21.58 1.63 -5.84
N ARG A 56 -22.83 1.19 -6.04
CA ARG A 56 -23.37 -0.06 -5.48
C ARG A 56 -23.10 -1.23 -6.43
N PHE A 57 -22.72 -2.36 -5.86
CA PHE A 57 -22.47 -3.62 -6.56
C PHE A 57 -23.69 -4.52 -6.40
N SER A 58 -24.06 -5.24 -7.47
CA SER A 58 -25.19 -6.17 -7.49
C SER A 58 -24.89 -7.27 -8.51
N ILE A 59 -25.64 -8.36 -8.45
CA ILE A 59 -25.51 -9.52 -9.36
C ILE A 59 -25.68 -9.10 -10.82
N PHE A 60 -26.57 -8.13 -11.08
CA PHE A 60 -26.82 -7.54 -12.40
C PHE A 60 -26.15 -6.16 -12.57
N GLY A 61 -25.30 -5.75 -11.63
CA GLY A 61 -24.71 -4.42 -11.56
C GLY A 61 -23.24 -4.38 -11.95
N PRO A 62 -22.58 -3.22 -11.80
CA PRO A 62 -21.13 -3.14 -11.95
C PRO A 62 -20.44 -4.05 -10.95
N TRP A 63 -19.37 -4.70 -11.38
CA TRP A 63 -18.55 -5.56 -10.52
C TRP A 63 -17.49 -4.75 -9.78
N GLY A 64 -17.29 -5.09 -8.51
CA GLY A 64 -16.19 -4.54 -7.72
C GLY A 64 -14.90 -5.31 -7.92
N GLN A 65 -13.77 -4.66 -7.67
CA GLN A 65 -12.43 -5.27 -7.68
C GLN A 65 -11.82 -5.17 -6.29
N ILE A 66 -11.04 -6.16 -5.86
CA ILE A 66 -10.34 -6.11 -4.57
C ILE A 66 -9.05 -5.30 -4.76
N CYS A 67 -8.93 -4.20 -4.03
CA CYS A 67 -7.70 -3.42 -4.00
C CYS A 67 -6.61 -4.17 -3.21
N LYS A 68 -5.42 -4.35 -3.81
CA LYS A 68 -4.32 -5.07 -3.16
C LYS A 68 -3.74 -4.35 -1.93
N LEU A 69 -3.82 -3.01 -1.88
CA LEU A 69 -3.29 -2.18 -0.79
C LEU A 69 -4.29 -2.08 0.37
N CYS A 70 -5.53 -1.65 0.11
CA CYS A 70 -6.49 -1.42 1.18
C CYS A 70 -7.37 -2.65 1.52
N LYS A 71 -7.27 -3.72 0.73
CA LYS A 71 -8.01 -5.00 0.89
C LYS A 71 -9.55 -4.86 0.84
N ARG A 72 -10.07 -3.71 0.38
CA ARG A 72 -11.51 -3.47 0.21
C ARG A 72 -11.94 -3.57 -1.25
N THR A 73 -13.23 -3.74 -1.45
CA THR A 73 -13.85 -3.74 -2.78
C THR A 73 -14.02 -2.30 -3.27
N VAL A 74 -13.50 -2.02 -4.47
CA VAL A 74 -13.55 -0.70 -5.12
C VAL A 74 -14.14 -0.82 -6.53
N CYS A 75 -14.80 0.24 -7.01
CA CYS A 75 -15.30 0.27 -8.38
C CYS A 75 -14.16 0.55 -9.37
N ASN A 76 -14.38 0.26 -10.66
CA ASN A 76 -13.38 0.46 -11.70
C ASN A 76 -12.86 1.90 -11.80
N LYS A 77 -13.69 2.90 -11.47
CA LYS A 77 -13.28 4.32 -11.47
C LYS A 77 -12.33 4.66 -10.33
N CYS A 78 -12.46 3.99 -9.19
CA CYS A 78 -11.61 4.19 -8.02
C CYS A 78 -10.42 3.21 -7.98
N TYR A 79 -10.43 2.18 -8.82
CA TYR A 79 -9.34 1.23 -8.94
C TYR A 79 -8.20 1.81 -9.76
N SER A 80 -6.98 1.78 -9.20
CA SER A 80 -5.75 2.08 -9.95
C SER A 80 -4.95 0.79 -10.14
N LYS A 81 -4.60 0.48 -11.39
CA LYS A 81 -3.86 -0.74 -11.74
C LYS A 81 -2.38 -0.54 -11.50
N MET A 82 -1.84 -1.27 -10.53
CA MET A 82 -0.40 -1.31 -10.26
C MET A 82 0.21 -2.59 -10.85
N ARG A 83 1.31 -2.46 -11.61
CA ARG A 83 2.07 -3.60 -12.18
C ARG A 83 3.36 -3.87 -11.38
N ILE A 84 3.23 -4.02 -10.07
CA ILE A 84 4.34 -4.52 -9.24
C ILE A 84 3.99 -5.98 -8.90
N PRO A 85 4.84 -6.97 -9.24
CA PRO A 85 4.68 -8.36 -8.82
C PRO A 85 4.75 -8.46 -7.29
N THR A 86 3.64 -8.15 -6.62
CA THR A 86 3.55 -8.00 -5.15
C THR A 86 4.13 -9.18 -4.38
N GLU A 87 4.03 -10.40 -4.93
CA GLU A 87 4.63 -11.61 -4.36
C GLU A 87 6.17 -11.58 -4.37
N HIS A 88 6.78 -11.12 -5.47
CA HIS A 88 8.22 -11.19 -5.67
C HIS A 88 8.95 -10.04 -4.98
N PHE A 89 8.24 -8.93 -4.74
CA PHE A 89 8.80 -7.70 -4.19
C PHE A 89 8.22 -7.36 -2.80
N SER A 90 7.62 -8.34 -2.10
CA SER A 90 6.97 -8.13 -0.80
C SER A 90 7.92 -7.53 0.23
N HIS A 91 9.14 -8.06 0.30
CA HIS A 91 10.20 -7.65 1.22
C HIS A 91 11.17 -6.61 0.62
N VAL A 92 10.91 -6.13 -0.59
CA VAL A 92 11.77 -5.15 -1.25
C VAL A 92 11.33 -3.74 -0.82
N PRO A 93 12.24 -2.90 -0.29
CA PRO A 93 11.93 -1.51 0.04
C PRO A 93 11.44 -0.74 -1.19
N VAL A 94 10.43 0.11 -1.02
CA VAL A 94 9.83 0.85 -2.16
C VAL A 94 10.83 1.76 -2.85
N VAL A 95 11.81 2.31 -2.13
CA VAL A 95 12.90 3.07 -2.75
C VAL A 95 13.56 2.28 -3.89
N ALA A 96 13.83 0.98 -3.69
CA ALA A 96 14.48 0.11 -4.68
C ALA A 96 13.63 -0.15 -5.93
N LEU A 97 12.31 0.09 -5.86
CA LEU A 97 11.38 -0.04 -6.98
C LEU A 97 11.23 1.26 -7.78
N SER A 98 11.88 2.35 -7.36
CA SER A 98 11.80 3.63 -8.05
C SER A 98 12.54 3.58 -9.39
N PRO A 99 11.89 3.94 -10.51
CA PRO A 99 12.49 3.84 -11.85
C PRO A 99 13.84 4.56 -12.01
N GLY A 100 14.09 5.61 -11.21
CA GLY A 100 15.31 6.40 -11.26
C GLY A 100 16.58 5.70 -10.74
N LEU A 101 16.47 4.53 -10.11
CA LEU A 101 17.64 3.79 -9.59
C LEU A 101 18.31 2.87 -10.62
N LEU A 102 17.65 2.65 -11.76
CA LEU A 102 18.19 1.83 -12.85
C LEU A 102 19.00 2.65 -13.86
N SER A 103 19.09 3.97 -13.66
CA SER A 103 19.94 4.86 -14.45
C SER A 103 21.37 4.81 -13.90
N PRO A 104 22.38 4.38 -14.69
CA PRO A 104 23.76 4.26 -14.22
C PRO A 104 24.48 5.59 -13.93
N ASP A 105 23.80 6.75 -14.08
CA ASP A 105 24.45 8.07 -14.08
C ASP A 105 24.20 8.94 -12.83
N THR A 106 23.68 8.40 -11.71
CA THR A 106 23.49 9.21 -10.49
C THR A 106 24.15 8.58 -9.26
N ASP A 107 25.43 8.91 -9.05
CA ASP A 107 26.24 8.44 -7.92
C ASP A 107 26.00 9.24 -6.61
N ASP A 108 25.15 10.28 -6.60
CA ASP A 108 25.13 11.23 -5.48
C ASP A 108 23.80 11.37 -4.71
N THR A 109 22.74 10.64 -5.05
CA THR A 109 21.42 10.84 -4.39
C THR A 109 20.95 9.69 -3.50
N PHE A 110 21.65 8.55 -3.47
CA PHE A 110 21.26 7.48 -2.56
C PHE A 110 21.62 7.84 -1.11
N PRO A 111 20.67 8.05 -0.20
CA PRO A 111 20.98 8.36 1.19
C PRO A 111 21.78 7.20 1.78
N ARG A 112 22.92 7.50 2.39
CA ARG A 112 23.85 6.51 2.97
C ARG A 112 23.17 5.53 3.94
N ALA A 113 22.11 5.98 4.62
CA ALA A 113 21.26 5.16 5.46
C ALA A 113 20.47 4.08 4.70
N LEU A 114 20.01 4.39 3.48
CA LEU A 114 19.29 3.45 2.62
C LEU A 114 20.27 2.47 1.93
N TYR A 115 21.45 2.94 1.52
CA TYR A 115 22.52 2.08 0.99
C TYR A 115 22.92 0.99 2.01
N ASN A 116 23.18 1.37 3.26
CA ASN A 116 23.56 0.43 4.31
C ASN A 116 22.50 -0.65 4.58
N ARG A 117 21.21 -0.35 4.36
CA ARG A 117 20.12 -1.33 4.51
C ARG A 117 19.92 -2.24 3.31
N LEU A 118 20.20 -1.76 2.10
CA LEU A 118 20.04 -2.55 0.87
C LEU A 118 21.23 -3.50 0.62
N VAL A 119 22.44 -3.12 1.06
CA VAL A 119 23.70 -3.80 0.74
C VAL A 119 24.19 -4.73 1.85
N VAL A 120 23.69 -4.61 3.08
CA VAL A 120 24.05 -5.52 4.18
C VAL A 120 22.97 -6.60 4.32
N PRO A 121 23.22 -7.85 3.90
CA PRO A 121 22.34 -8.97 4.24
C PRO A 121 22.42 -9.18 5.76
N GLU A 122 21.27 -9.39 6.39
CA GLU A 122 21.14 -9.82 7.78
C GLU A 122 22.18 -10.93 8.11
N ARG A 123 23.26 -10.56 8.79
CA ARG A 123 24.13 -11.48 9.50
C ARG A 123 24.00 -11.20 11.00
N GLN A 124 22.78 -11.31 11.53
CA GLN A 124 22.60 -11.36 12.99
C GLN A 124 21.27 -12.01 13.39
N ALA A 125 21.14 -13.28 13.06
CA ALA A 125 20.18 -14.18 13.72
C ALA A 125 20.79 -15.57 13.95
N ILE A 126 22.07 -15.66 14.33
CA ILE A 126 22.63 -16.88 14.94
C ILE A 126 23.65 -16.47 16.00
N GLY A 127 23.31 -16.72 17.26
CA GLY A 127 24.27 -16.90 18.36
C GLY A 127 24.47 -15.71 19.29
N SER A 128 23.77 -15.73 20.43
CA SER A 128 24.34 -15.79 21.78
C SER A 128 23.24 -16.10 22.78
#